data_AF-A0A5U8SYN8-F1
#
_entry.id   AF-A0A5U8SYN8-F1
#
_cell.length_a   1.000
_cell.length_b   1.000
_cell.length_c   1.000
_cell.angle_alpha   90.00
_cell.angle_beta   90.00
_cell.angle_gamma   90.00
#
_symmetry.space_group_name_H-M   'P 1'
#
loop_
_entity.id
_entity.type
_entity.pdbx_description
1 polymer ?
#
loop_
_entity_poly.entity_id
_entity_poly.type
_entity_poly.pdbx_seq_one_letter_code
_entity_poly.pdbx_strand_id
1 'polypeptide(L)'
;SGAMKAEIIEVRNYTVTETTALAEKLDAVKVTADDSFAMAQNSIRAQWDMAAGEASVVHDMKVRIRYNGEDYSAGMVIGAELKGGQVSTLIGFNAQQFAFYNPVKKSMDLFMYMKDGQVFMREAFINQAWLNSVVVTDKMESENYVPGKQGFILDAKANKFEFFDGTTTNGTGITAGGIKVYDNNRLTVIIGDISGY
;
A
#
# COMPACT_ATOMS: atom_id res chain seq x y z
N SER A 1 35.70 -4.78 -28.15
CA SER A 1 34.68 -3.77 -27.78
C SER A 1 33.32 -4.39 -28.02
N GLY A 2 32.46 -4.42 -27.00
CA GLY A 2 31.08 -4.89 -27.17
C GLY A 2 30.30 -4.00 -28.12
N ALA A 3 29.40 -4.57 -28.91
CA ALA A 3 28.59 -3.81 -29.85
C ALA A 3 27.46 -3.12 -29.09
N MET A 4 27.48 -1.78 -29.07
CA MET A 4 26.39 -0.98 -28.50
C MET A 4 25.39 -0.59 -29.57
N LYS A 5 24.09 -0.67 -29.28
CA LYS A 5 23.00 -0.28 -30.17
C LYS A 5 21.98 0.56 -29.42
N ALA A 6 21.44 1.58 -30.09
CA ALA A 6 20.31 2.37 -29.61
C ALA A 6 19.17 2.33 -30.64
N GLU A 7 17.93 2.22 -30.17
CA GLU A 7 16.74 2.10 -30.99
C GLU A 7 15.58 2.92 -30.40
N ILE A 8 14.82 3.57 -31.29
CA ILE A 8 13.54 4.21 -31.00
C ILE A 8 12.49 3.50 -31.86
N ILE A 9 11.40 3.06 -31.24
CA ILE A 9 10.30 2.36 -31.89
C ILE A 9 9.04 3.20 -31.67
N GLU A 10 8.37 3.56 -32.76
CA GLU A 10 7.08 4.23 -32.71
C GLU A 10 6.09 3.47 -33.61
N VAL A 11 4.95 3.08 -33.05
CA VAL A 11 3.82 2.49 -33.79
C VAL A 11 2.61 3.36 -33.55
N ARG A 12 1.92 3.70 -34.64
CA ARG A 12 0.60 4.34 -34.61
C ARG A 12 -0.27 3.62 -35.60
N ASN A 13 -1.39 3.11 -35.13
CA ASN A 13 -2.33 2.39 -35.98
C ASN A 13 -3.75 2.70 -35.54
N TYR A 14 -4.65 2.70 -36.52
CA TYR A 14 -6.08 2.74 -36.27
C TYR A 14 -6.79 1.92 -37.35
N THR A 15 -7.94 1.36 -36.98
CA THR A 15 -8.79 0.62 -37.90
C THR A 15 -10.23 0.88 -37.52
N VAL A 16 -11.08 1.05 -38.53
CA VAL A 16 -12.52 1.23 -38.35
C VAL A 16 -13.22 0.32 -39.36
N THR A 17 -14.17 -0.46 -38.87
CA THR A 17 -15.13 -1.23 -39.67
C THR A 17 -16.54 -0.72 -39.38
N GLU A 18 -17.56 -1.36 -39.94
CA GLU A 18 -18.96 -1.03 -39.65
C GLU A 18 -19.33 -1.23 -38.17
N THR A 19 -18.71 -2.19 -37.50
CA THR A 19 -19.05 -2.57 -36.11
C THR A 19 -17.88 -2.45 -35.13
N THR A 20 -16.65 -2.22 -35.59
CA THR A 20 -15.48 -2.17 -34.71
C THR A 20 -14.64 -0.92 -34.95
N ALA A 21 -14.02 -0.43 -33.88
CA ALA A 21 -13.00 0.61 -33.94
C ALA A 21 -11.81 0.21 -33.07
N LEU A 22 -10.59 0.44 -33.55
CA LEU A 22 -9.34 0.23 -32.84
C LEU A 22 -8.45 1.45 -33.06
N ALA A 23 -7.80 1.92 -31.99
CA ALA A 23 -6.70 2.86 -32.04
C ALA A 23 -5.60 2.38 -31.09
N GLU A 24 -4.36 2.33 -31.58
CA GLU A 24 -3.21 1.92 -30.79
C GLU A 24 -1.98 2.78 -31.07
N LYS A 25 -1.23 3.03 -29.99
CA LYS A 25 0.04 3.73 -30.01
C LYS A 25 1.05 2.96 -29.15
N LEU A 26 2.27 2.84 -29.64
CA LEU A 26 3.41 2.30 -28.90
C LEU A 26 4.60 3.24 -29.10
N ASP A 27 5.17 3.72 -28.00
CA ASP A 27 6.46 4.42 -27.98
C ASP A 27 7.43 3.57 -27.16
N ALA A 28 8.60 3.24 -27.72
CA ALA A 28 9.64 2.50 -27.02
C ALA A 28 11.03 3.05 -27.32
N VAL A 29 11.89 3.02 -26.32
CA VAL A 29 13.32 3.28 -26.45
C VAL A 29 14.08 2.11 -25.88
N LYS A 30 15.16 1.70 -26.54
CA LYS A 30 16.00 0.58 -26.12
C LYS A 30 17.45 0.88 -26.40
N VAL A 31 18.31 0.56 -25.42
CA VAL A 31 19.76 0.47 -25.60
C VAL A 31 20.22 -0.94 -25.28
N THR A 32 21.11 -1.47 -26.09
CA THR A 32 21.67 -2.83 -25.93
C THR A 32 23.20 -2.73 -25.88
N ALA A 33 23.81 -3.51 -25.00
CA ALA A 33 25.26 -3.68 -24.91
C ALA A 33 25.53 -5.17 -24.67
N ASP A 34 26.14 -5.83 -25.66
CA ASP A 34 26.31 -7.29 -25.67
C ASP A 34 24.97 -8.01 -25.39
N ASP A 35 24.89 -8.84 -24.34
CA ASP A 35 23.66 -9.59 -23.96
C ASP A 35 22.74 -8.81 -23.00
N SER A 36 23.10 -7.59 -22.62
CA SER A 36 22.34 -6.73 -21.70
C SER A 36 21.55 -5.65 -22.43
N PHE A 37 20.43 -5.21 -21.86
CA PHE A 37 19.69 -4.07 -22.40
C PHE A 37 18.99 -3.26 -21.31
N ALA A 38 18.71 -2.00 -21.61
CA ALA A 38 17.76 -1.18 -20.87
C ALA A 38 16.70 -0.67 -21.85
N MET A 39 15.43 -0.75 -21.46
CA MET A 39 14.33 -0.27 -22.28
C MET A 39 13.23 0.39 -21.46
N ALA A 40 12.53 1.32 -22.08
CA ALA A 40 11.27 1.87 -21.62
C ALA A 40 10.24 1.77 -22.75
N GLN A 41 9.00 1.47 -22.40
CA GLN A 41 7.89 1.31 -23.31
C GLN A 41 6.63 1.96 -22.72
N ASN A 42 5.89 2.66 -23.57
CA ASN A 42 4.56 3.18 -23.29
C ASN A 42 3.62 2.73 -24.41
N SER A 43 2.53 2.06 -24.08
CA SER A 43 1.52 1.67 -25.06
C SER A 43 0.12 2.05 -24.62
N ILE A 44 -0.66 2.59 -25.54
CA ILE A 44 -2.06 2.93 -25.34
C ILE A 44 -2.85 2.20 -26.42
N ARG A 45 -3.90 1.49 -26.03
CA ARG A 45 -4.81 0.82 -26.95
C ARG A 45 -6.25 1.06 -26.51
N ALA A 46 -7.09 1.51 -27.43
CA ALA A 46 -8.53 1.64 -27.24
C ALA A 46 -9.24 0.88 -28.35
N GLN A 47 -10.27 0.12 -27.99
CA GLN A 47 -11.09 -0.61 -28.94
C GLN A 47 -12.56 -0.62 -28.52
N TRP A 48 -13.42 -0.72 -29.53
CA TRP A 48 -14.86 -0.86 -29.38
C TRP A 48 -15.37 -1.91 -30.36
N ASP A 49 -16.23 -2.80 -29.89
CA ASP A 49 -17.01 -3.73 -30.70
C ASP A 49 -18.51 -3.48 -30.43
N MET A 50 -19.17 -2.84 -31.40
CA MET A 50 -20.59 -2.50 -31.32
C MET A 50 -21.48 -3.74 -31.37
N ALA A 51 -21.07 -4.79 -32.10
CA ALA A 51 -21.87 -6.00 -32.25
C ALA A 51 -21.87 -6.83 -30.96
N ALA A 52 -20.72 -6.89 -30.28
CA ALA A 52 -20.60 -7.52 -28.97
C ALA A 52 -21.10 -6.62 -27.83
N GLY A 53 -21.20 -5.30 -28.05
CA GLY A 53 -21.46 -4.34 -26.98
C GLY A 53 -20.31 -4.26 -25.97
N GLU A 54 -19.09 -4.49 -26.46
CA GLU A 54 -17.86 -4.55 -25.66
C GLU A 54 -16.92 -3.40 -26.01
N ALA A 55 -16.17 -2.93 -25.02
CA ALA A 55 -15.14 -1.90 -25.24
C ALA A 55 -14.01 -2.09 -24.26
N SER A 56 -12.80 -1.70 -24.63
CA SER A 56 -11.69 -1.68 -23.69
C SER A 56 -10.71 -0.58 -24.02
N VAL A 57 -10.14 0.03 -22.99
CA VAL A 57 -8.97 0.90 -23.10
C VAL A 57 -7.92 0.44 -22.11
N VAL A 58 -6.66 0.39 -22.54
CA VAL A 58 -5.51 0.04 -21.72
C VAL A 58 -4.37 1.00 -22.00
N HIS A 59 -3.73 1.49 -20.95
CA HIS A 59 -2.51 2.27 -20.97
C HIS A 59 -1.45 1.55 -20.12
N ASP A 60 -0.43 1.00 -20.78
CA ASP A 60 0.70 0.33 -20.15
C ASP A 60 1.96 1.21 -20.20
N MET A 61 2.67 1.28 -19.07
CA MET A 61 4.01 1.87 -18.98
C MET A 61 4.95 0.84 -18.35
N LYS A 62 6.05 0.51 -19.02
CA LYS A 62 6.98 -0.55 -18.59
C LYS A 62 8.41 -0.10 -18.76
N VAL A 63 9.25 -0.36 -17.76
CA VAL A 63 10.70 -0.27 -17.86
C VAL A 63 11.31 -1.62 -17.56
N ARG A 64 12.40 -1.95 -18.24
CA ARG A 64 13.12 -3.22 -18.04
C ARG A 64 14.61 -3.04 -18.24
N ILE A 65 15.38 -3.63 -17.32
CA ILE A 65 16.82 -3.82 -17.47
C ILE A 65 17.07 -5.33 -17.50
N ARG A 66 17.79 -5.81 -18.51
CA ARG A 66 18.38 -7.14 -18.52
C ARG A 66 19.86 -7.02 -18.21
N TYR A 67 20.29 -7.67 -17.14
CA TYR A 67 21.69 -7.65 -16.68
C TYR A 67 22.07 -9.03 -16.18
N ASN A 68 23.24 -9.54 -16.61
CA ASN A 68 23.73 -10.88 -16.25
C ASN A 68 22.70 -12.01 -16.46
N GLY A 69 21.86 -11.91 -17.49
CA GLY A 69 20.84 -12.91 -17.81
C GLY A 69 19.53 -12.78 -17.02
N GLU A 70 19.44 -11.85 -16.06
CA GLU A 70 18.23 -11.59 -15.27
C GLU A 70 17.50 -10.33 -15.74
N ASP A 71 16.16 -10.37 -15.70
CA ASP A 71 15.27 -9.27 -16.07
C ASP A 71 14.73 -8.57 -14.80
N TYR A 72 15.01 -7.28 -14.66
CA TYR A 72 14.48 -6.40 -13.62
C TYR A 72 13.48 -5.44 -14.26
N SER A 73 12.24 -5.39 -13.77
CA SER A 73 11.20 -4.56 -14.36
C SER A 73 10.35 -3.82 -13.35
N ALA A 74 9.85 -2.67 -13.78
CA ALA A 74 8.80 -1.94 -13.09
C ALA A 74 7.79 -1.42 -14.13
N GLY A 75 6.56 -1.16 -13.70
CA GLY A 75 5.52 -0.71 -14.61
C GLY A 75 4.21 -0.36 -13.94
N MET A 76 3.34 0.24 -14.75
CA MET A 76 1.98 0.62 -14.43
C MET A 76 1.07 0.20 -15.58
N VAL A 77 -0.12 -0.31 -15.24
CA VAL A 77 -1.20 -0.55 -16.20
C VAL A 77 -2.45 0.16 -15.69
N ILE A 78 -3.11 0.91 -16.57
CA ILE A 78 -4.41 1.53 -16.32
C ILE A 78 -5.36 0.97 -17.37
N GLY A 79 -6.52 0.46 -16.96
CA GLY A 79 -7.47 -0.13 -17.88
C GLY A 79 -8.92 0.10 -17.50
N ALA A 80 -9.78 0.05 -18.51
CA ALA A 80 -11.22 -0.07 -18.35
C ALA A 80 -11.76 -1.04 -19.40
N GLU A 81 -12.75 -1.86 -19.01
CA GLU A 81 -13.41 -2.82 -19.88
C GLU A 81 -14.93 -2.72 -19.68
N LEU A 82 -15.67 -2.61 -20.79
CA LEU A 82 -17.11 -2.82 -20.86
C LEU A 82 -17.34 -4.24 -21.39
N LYS A 83 -17.96 -5.09 -20.59
CA LYS A 83 -18.31 -6.46 -20.96
C LYS A 83 -19.64 -6.87 -20.36
N GLY A 84 -20.52 -7.43 -21.16
CA GLY A 84 -21.87 -7.83 -20.71
C GLY A 84 -22.68 -6.67 -20.09
N GLY A 85 -22.50 -5.44 -20.60
CA GLY A 85 -23.17 -4.24 -20.08
C GLY A 85 -22.62 -3.70 -18.76
N GLN A 86 -21.55 -4.28 -18.22
CA GLN A 86 -20.89 -3.82 -16.99
C GLN A 86 -19.53 -3.22 -17.30
N VAL A 87 -19.21 -2.10 -16.64
CA VAL A 87 -17.89 -1.45 -16.73
C VAL A 87 -17.06 -1.85 -15.53
N SER A 88 -15.85 -2.33 -15.78
CA SER A 88 -14.82 -2.54 -14.77
C SER A 88 -13.59 -1.67 -15.06
N THR A 89 -12.90 -1.21 -14.03
CA THR A 89 -11.67 -0.40 -14.15
C THR A 89 -10.58 -0.97 -13.26
N LEU A 90 -9.33 -0.83 -13.68
CA LEU A 90 -8.15 -1.31 -12.96
C LEU A 90 -7.00 -0.32 -13.08
N ILE A 91 -6.29 -0.11 -11.97
CA ILE A 91 -4.93 0.43 -12.00
C ILE A 91 -4.03 -0.57 -11.28
N GLY A 92 -3.00 -1.04 -11.95
CA GLY A 92 -2.02 -1.99 -11.42
C GLY A 92 -0.61 -1.43 -11.49
N PHE A 93 0.22 -1.79 -10.52
CA PHE A 93 1.64 -1.45 -10.48
C PHE A 93 2.45 -2.72 -10.26
N ASN A 94 3.59 -2.84 -10.94
CA ASN A 94 4.58 -3.89 -10.68
C ASN A 94 5.92 -3.22 -10.37
N ALA A 95 6.51 -3.52 -9.22
CA ALA A 95 7.85 -3.08 -8.85
C ALA A 95 8.32 -3.89 -7.63
N GLN A 96 9.64 -3.98 -7.43
CA GLN A 96 10.21 -4.54 -6.20
C GLN A 96 10.00 -3.62 -5.00
N GLN A 97 9.95 -2.31 -5.25
CA GLN A 97 9.75 -1.27 -4.24
C GLN A 97 8.86 -0.18 -4.85
N PHE A 98 7.87 0.26 -4.09
CA PHE A 98 7.00 1.37 -4.44
C PHE A 98 7.05 2.41 -3.33
N ALA A 99 7.18 3.68 -3.70
CA ALA A 99 7.52 4.76 -2.78
C ALA A 99 6.77 6.04 -3.15
N PHE A 100 6.11 6.65 -2.18
CA PHE A 100 5.66 8.03 -2.29
C PHE A 100 6.68 8.94 -1.61
N TYR A 101 7.06 10.04 -2.25
CA TYR A 101 8.03 11.01 -1.73
C TYR A 101 7.46 12.44 -1.76
N ASN A 102 7.86 13.26 -0.80
CA ASN A 102 7.51 14.69 -0.76
C ASN A 102 8.66 15.52 -1.37
N PRO A 103 8.47 16.22 -2.50
CA PRO A 103 9.55 16.95 -3.18
C PRO A 103 10.06 18.18 -2.41
N VAL A 104 9.35 18.65 -1.38
CA VAL A 104 9.64 19.93 -0.70
C VAL A 104 10.95 19.90 0.10
N LYS A 105 11.44 18.73 0.53
CA LYS A 105 12.61 18.63 1.43
C LYS A 105 13.93 18.21 0.80
N LYS A 106 14.01 17.99 -0.53
CA LYS A 106 15.21 17.43 -1.20
C LYS A 106 15.73 16.09 -0.60
N SER A 107 14.98 15.45 0.29
CA SER A 107 15.25 14.11 0.82
C SER A 107 14.12 13.16 0.39
N MET A 108 14.50 11.93 0.06
CA MET A 108 13.57 10.86 -0.29
C MET A 108 13.02 10.24 1.01
N ASP A 109 12.17 10.99 1.71
CA ASP A 109 11.53 10.51 2.94
C ASP A 109 10.40 9.54 2.58
N LEU A 110 10.69 8.25 2.54
CA LEU A 110 9.69 7.19 2.39
C LEU A 110 8.69 7.23 3.55
N PHE A 111 7.42 7.52 3.27
CA PHE A 111 6.36 7.48 4.29
C PHE A 111 5.42 6.26 4.16
N MET A 112 5.39 5.63 2.98
CA MET A 112 4.68 4.39 2.70
C MET A 112 5.46 3.59 1.65
N TYR A 113 5.61 2.28 1.83
CA TYR A 113 6.11 1.36 0.81
C TYR A 113 5.42 0.00 0.87
N MET A 114 5.34 -0.68 -0.27
CA MET A 114 4.79 -2.04 -0.37
C MET A 114 5.92 -3.02 -0.67
N LYS A 115 5.96 -4.13 0.09
CA LYS A 115 6.94 -5.21 -0.09
C LYS A 115 6.30 -6.53 0.33
N ASP A 116 6.48 -7.57 -0.48
CA ASP A 116 5.99 -8.94 -0.20
C ASP A 116 4.49 -9.01 0.15
N GLY A 117 3.67 -8.18 -0.50
CA GLY A 117 2.23 -8.10 -0.25
C GLY A 117 1.82 -7.35 1.03
N GLN A 118 2.78 -6.76 1.75
CA GLN A 118 2.53 -5.97 2.96
C GLN A 118 2.71 -4.48 2.68
N VAL A 119 1.89 -3.66 3.34
CA VAL A 119 2.01 -2.20 3.35
C VAL A 119 2.77 -1.79 4.62
N PHE A 120 3.86 -1.05 4.45
CA PHE A 120 4.64 -0.47 5.52
C PHE A 120 4.45 1.04 5.50
N MET A 121 4.08 1.62 6.63
CA MET A 121 3.81 3.04 6.76
C MET A 121 4.41 3.57 8.06
N ARG A 122 4.95 4.78 8.03
CA ARG A 122 5.46 5.44 9.24
C ARG A 122 4.33 6.02 10.09
N GLU A 123 3.34 6.64 9.44
CA GLU A 123 2.22 7.30 10.09
C GLU A 123 0.99 7.28 9.16
N ALA A 124 -0.21 7.26 9.73
CA ALA A 124 -1.48 7.25 9.01
C ALA A 124 -2.52 8.12 9.73
N PHE A 125 -3.24 8.96 8.99
CA PHE A 125 -4.44 9.62 9.49
C PHE A 125 -5.66 8.83 9.03
N ILE A 126 -6.35 8.18 9.95
CA ILE A 126 -7.48 7.29 9.66
C ILE A 126 -8.72 7.82 10.36
N ASN A 127 -9.74 8.20 9.59
CA ASN A 127 -11.02 8.65 10.15
C ASN A 127 -11.80 7.48 10.79
N GLN A 128 -11.83 6.32 10.11
CA GLN A 128 -12.47 5.09 10.60
C GLN A 128 -11.78 3.86 9.98
N ALA A 129 -11.64 2.78 10.75
CA ALA A 129 -11.12 1.49 10.29
C ALA A 129 -12.11 0.37 10.58
N TRP A 130 -12.30 -0.54 9.62
CA TRP A 130 -12.96 -1.83 9.80
C TRP A 130 -11.94 -2.92 9.54
N LEU A 131 -11.69 -3.77 10.53
CA LEU A 131 -10.66 -4.79 10.49
C LEU A 131 -11.30 -6.14 10.83
N ASN A 132 -11.13 -7.14 9.96
CA ASN A 132 -11.55 -8.51 10.26
C ASN A 132 -10.72 -9.12 11.39
N SER A 133 -9.43 -8.78 11.44
CA SER A 133 -8.49 -9.18 12.49
C SER A 133 -7.33 -8.17 12.55
N VAL A 134 -6.79 -7.95 13.75
CA VAL A 134 -5.59 -7.14 13.98
C VAL A 134 -4.69 -7.85 14.98
N VAL A 135 -3.39 -7.88 14.70
CA VAL A 135 -2.37 -8.38 15.63
C VAL A 135 -1.53 -7.20 16.10
N VAL A 136 -1.57 -6.91 17.40
CA VAL A 136 -0.76 -5.87 18.04
C VAL A 136 0.53 -6.53 18.54
N THR A 137 1.69 -6.11 18.02
CA THR A 137 2.99 -6.73 18.35
C THR A 137 3.76 -6.00 19.46
N ASP A 138 3.42 -4.74 19.72
CA ASP A 138 4.01 -3.93 20.77
C ASP A 138 2.91 -3.33 21.64
N LYS A 139 2.29 -2.23 21.21
CA LYS A 139 1.22 -1.56 21.94
C LYS A 139 0.33 -0.69 21.06
N MET A 140 -0.87 -0.40 21.55
CA MET A 140 -1.74 0.69 21.10
C MET A 140 -1.96 1.64 22.28
N GLU A 141 -1.61 2.91 22.19
CA GLU A 141 -1.70 3.85 23.31
C GLU A 141 -2.20 5.23 22.88
N SER A 142 -2.74 5.99 23.82
CA SER A 142 -2.99 7.42 23.61
C SER A 142 -1.68 8.21 23.67
N GLU A 143 -1.61 9.32 22.93
CA GLU A 143 -0.43 10.20 22.89
C GLU A 143 0.00 10.69 24.28
N ASN A 144 -0.96 10.93 25.17
CA ASN A 144 -0.77 11.42 26.52
C ASN A 144 -0.67 10.32 27.59
N TYR A 145 -0.43 9.07 27.22
CA TYR A 145 -0.40 7.97 28.17
C TYR A 145 0.72 8.14 29.22
N VAL A 146 0.35 8.08 30.50
CA VAL A 146 1.24 8.05 31.65
C VAL A 146 0.81 6.87 32.55
N PRO A 147 1.69 5.88 32.80
CA PRO A 147 1.36 4.67 33.55
C PRO A 147 0.64 4.96 34.86
N GLY A 148 -0.52 4.34 35.04
CA GLY A 148 -1.35 4.45 36.24
C GLY A 148 -1.88 5.87 36.53
N LYS A 149 -1.89 6.79 35.56
CA LYS A 149 -2.28 8.20 35.79
C LYS A 149 -3.20 8.78 34.73
N GLN A 150 -2.85 8.64 33.45
CA GLN A 150 -3.55 9.33 32.36
C GLN A 150 -3.52 8.49 31.07
N GLY A 151 -4.57 8.60 30.27
CA GLY A 151 -4.62 8.03 28.93
C GLY A 151 -4.92 6.54 28.93
N PHE A 152 -4.67 5.87 27.80
CA PHE A 152 -4.86 4.44 27.68
C PHE A 152 -3.65 3.75 27.04
N ILE A 153 -3.47 2.48 27.37
CA ILE A 153 -2.57 1.57 26.67
C ILE A 153 -3.20 0.18 26.58
N LEU A 154 -3.03 -0.48 25.44
CA LEU A 154 -3.11 -1.92 25.27
C LEU A 154 -1.68 -2.40 24.95
N ASP A 155 -1.01 -3.01 25.93
CA ASP A 155 0.36 -3.49 25.83
C ASP A 155 0.36 -5.01 25.61
N ALA A 156 0.72 -5.42 24.39
CA ALA A 156 0.72 -6.82 23.99
C ALA A 156 1.88 -7.61 24.61
N LYS A 157 3.00 -6.95 24.94
CA LYS A 157 4.18 -7.61 25.54
C LYS A 157 4.01 -7.79 27.05
N ALA A 158 3.47 -6.79 27.72
CA ALA A 158 3.26 -6.82 29.17
C ALA A 158 1.94 -7.50 29.58
N ASN A 159 1.09 -7.89 28.63
CA ASN A 159 -0.25 -8.43 28.88
C ASN A 159 -1.06 -7.49 29.78
N LYS A 160 -1.13 -6.21 29.40
CA LYS A 160 -1.70 -5.14 30.22
C LYS A 160 -2.61 -4.22 29.42
N PHE A 161 -3.73 -3.83 30.03
CA PHE A 161 -4.56 -2.74 29.56
C PHE A 161 -4.74 -1.71 30.68
N GLU A 162 -4.56 -0.42 30.39
CA GLU A 162 -4.84 0.66 31.33
C GLU A 162 -5.72 1.72 30.67
N PHE A 163 -6.59 2.35 31.46
CA PHE A 163 -7.41 3.49 31.05
C PHE A 163 -7.62 4.42 32.24
N PHE A 164 -7.10 5.64 32.18
CA PHE A 164 -7.13 6.62 33.26
C PHE A 164 -7.49 8.04 32.79
N ASP A 165 -8.19 8.79 33.65
CA ASP A 165 -8.74 10.11 33.33
C ASP A 165 -7.71 11.27 33.32
N GLY A 166 -6.54 11.08 33.93
CA GLY A 166 -5.48 12.11 34.04
C GLY A 166 -5.68 13.20 35.08
N THR A 167 -6.85 13.29 35.74
CA THR A 167 -7.14 14.38 36.69
C THR A 167 -7.06 13.91 38.13
N THR A 168 -7.78 12.84 38.44
CA THR A 168 -7.91 12.29 39.80
C THR A 168 -7.30 10.90 39.89
N THR A 169 -6.70 10.41 38.81
CA THR A 169 -6.21 9.04 38.70
C THR A 169 -7.36 8.03 38.85
N ASN A 170 -8.58 8.43 38.44
CA ASN A 170 -9.67 7.49 38.25
C ASN A 170 -9.35 6.63 37.04
N GLY A 171 -9.52 5.33 37.16
CA GLY A 171 -9.24 4.46 36.04
C GLY A 171 -9.24 2.99 36.37
N THR A 172 -8.94 2.19 35.36
CA THR A 172 -8.91 0.74 35.43
C THR A 172 -7.60 0.22 34.86
N GLY A 173 -6.98 -0.69 35.58
CA GLY A 173 -5.87 -1.52 35.09
C GLY A 173 -6.29 -2.98 35.01
N ILE A 174 -5.96 -3.63 33.91
CA ILE A 174 -6.14 -5.07 33.70
C ILE A 174 -4.77 -5.66 33.40
N THR A 175 -4.43 -6.73 34.12
CA THR A 175 -3.20 -7.50 33.92
C THR A 175 -3.52 -8.99 33.96
N ALA A 176 -2.52 -9.83 33.71
CA ALA A 176 -2.63 -11.27 33.98
C ALA A 176 -3.00 -11.59 35.45
N GLY A 177 -2.69 -10.69 36.38
CA GLY A 177 -3.04 -10.83 37.80
C GLY A 177 -4.47 -10.39 38.15
N GLY A 178 -5.23 -9.80 37.22
CA GLY A 178 -6.60 -9.38 37.47
C GLY A 178 -6.92 -7.94 37.09
N ILE A 179 -8.06 -7.45 37.57
CA ILE A 179 -8.62 -6.11 37.32
C ILE A 179 -8.54 -5.28 38.59
N LYS A 180 -8.04 -4.05 38.48
CA LYS A 180 -7.98 -3.05 39.56
C LYS A 180 -8.67 -1.77 39.12
N VAL A 181 -9.59 -1.26 39.95
CA VAL A 181 -10.29 0.02 39.68
C VAL A 181 -9.94 1.03 40.77
N TYR A 182 -9.59 2.23 40.34
CA TYR A 182 -9.16 3.34 41.19
C TYR A 182 -10.20 4.48 41.15
N ASP A 183 -10.48 5.03 42.33
CA ASP A 183 -11.26 6.25 42.55
C ASP A 183 -10.40 7.22 43.39
N ASN A 184 -10.04 8.37 42.83
CA ASN A 184 -9.16 9.37 43.44
C ASN A 184 -7.85 8.78 43.98
N ASN A 185 -7.18 7.97 43.15
CA ASN A 185 -5.96 7.22 43.49
C ASN A 185 -6.11 6.17 44.62
N ARG A 186 -7.34 5.91 45.09
CA ARG A 186 -7.65 4.84 46.03
C ARG A 186 -8.12 3.60 45.28
N LEU A 187 -7.50 2.46 45.56
CA LEU A 187 -7.95 1.17 45.05
C LEU A 187 -9.29 0.81 45.68
N THR A 188 -10.32 0.68 44.84
CA THR A 188 -11.70 0.48 45.30
C THR A 188 -12.25 -0.89 44.91
N VAL A 189 -11.74 -1.48 43.82
CA VAL A 189 -12.14 -2.83 43.37
C VAL A 189 -10.91 -3.64 42.96
N ILE A 190 -10.89 -4.92 43.35
CA ILE A 190 -9.92 -5.93 42.91
C ILE A 190 -10.69 -7.18 42.47
N ILE A 191 -10.36 -7.72 41.30
CA ILE A 191 -10.86 -9.01 40.80
C ILE A 191 -9.66 -9.83 40.31
N GLY A 192 -9.52 -11.08 40.76
CA GLY A 192 -8.50 -12.03 40.25
C GLY A 192 -7.18 -12.08 41.01
N ASP A 193 -6.84 -11.04 41.79
CA ASP A 193 -5.68 -11.04 42.69
C ASP A 193 -6.15 -11.39 44.12
N ILE A 194 -6.18 -12.68 44.44
CA ILE A 194 -6.53 -13.20 45.77
C ILE A 194 -5.30 -13.52 46.62
N SER A 195 -4.10 -13.13 46.19
CA SER A 195 -2.85 -13.50 46.87
C SER A 195 -2.58 -12.77 48.19
N GLY A 196 -3.51 -11.89 48.61
CA GLY A 196 -3.46 -11.12 49.86
C GLY A 196 -4.66 -11.30 50.79
N TYR A 197 -5.52 -12.30 50.56
CA TYR A 197 -6.57 -12.76 51.49
C TYR A 197 -6.39 -14.24 51.81
#